data_AF-A0A165HSJ7-F1
#
_entry.id   AF-A0A165HSJ7-F1
#
_cell.length_a   1.000
_cell.length_b   1.000
_cell.length_c   1.000
_cell.angle_alpha   90.00
_cell.angle_beta   90.00
_cell.angle_gamma   90.00
#
_symmetry.space_group_name_H-M   'P 1'
#
loop_
_entity.id
_entity.type
_entity.pdbx_description
1 polymer ?
#
loop_
_entity_poly.entity_id
_entity_poly.type
_entity_poly.pdbx_seq_one_letter_code
_entity_poly.pdbx_strand_id
1 'polypeptide(L)'
;MSLRPFWHICVTVLCCASAYAASTNLLRRDVEDAQAGASVVLNNDNFTSIGGLLTVPDTSVPAGGDPSQLYYGQAVLVLSDIDQQYPIAAGIACYAGNENGCQLVYQYPPSVEATAVPSFPISADDVIILTVTVVDNTTVTINFFDYTTDQTVNERLVSPDAQPAPYVQAAWALQAQAPANGPYISFGSIEWETSTANTATGATVGPASGTTSADSALATVSVTDTSITITQT
;
A
#
# COMPACT_ATOMS: atom_id res chain seq x y z
N MET A 1 -61.68 -11.23 25.83
CA MET A 1 -60.22 -11.46 25.80
C MET A 1 -59.76 -11.39 24.36
N SER A 2 -59.06 -10.32 24.02
CA SER A 2 -58.63 -9.95 22.66
C SER A 2 -57.31 -10.64 22.33
N LEU A 3 -57.32 -11.61 21.43
CA LEU A 3 -56.11 -12.21 20.84
C LEU A 3 -55.73 -11.41 19.59
N ARG A 4 -54.56 -10.74 19.64
CA ARG A 4 -53.92 -10.13 18.47
C ARG A 4 -53.06 -11.18 17.75
N PRO A 5 -53.08 -11.26 16.41
CA PRO A 5 -52.13 -12.05 15.66
C PRO A 5 -50.82 -11.24 15.48
N PHE A 6 -49.71 -11.83 15.90
CA PHE A 6 -48.36 -11.38 15.58
C PHE A 6 -48.08 -11.65 14.11
N TRP A 7 -47.85 -10.59 13.34
CA TRP A 7 -47.36 -10.67 11.97
C TRP A 7 -45.88 -11.04 11.96
N HIS A 8 -45.55 -12.00 11.09
CA HIS A 8 -44.19 -12.32 10.68
C HIS A 8 -43.57 -11.13 9.96
N ILE A 9 -42.46 -10.62 10.48
CA ILE A 9 -41.55 -9.75 9.74
C ILE A 9 -40.38 -10.63 9.29
N CYS A 10 -40.45 -11.02 8.01
CA CYS A 10 -39.34 -11.58 7.25
C CYS A 10 -38.47 -10.37 6.82
N VAL A 11 -37.36 -10.12 7.51
CA VAL A 11 -36.31 -9.22 6.99
C VAL A 11 -35.32 -10.11 6.28
N THR A 12 -35.47 -10.15 4.96
CA THR A 12 -34.43 -10.58 4.03
C THR A 12 -33.20 -9.72 4.29
N VAL A 13 -32.16 -10.32 4.87
CA VAL A 13 -30.81 -9.75 4.85
C VAL A 13 -30.39 -9.76 3.40
N LEU A 14 -30.52 -8.61 2.75
CA LEU A 14 -29.94 -8.34 1.45
C LEU A 14 -28.42 -8.30 1.69
N CYS A 15 -27.77 -9.46 1.57
CA CYS A 15 -26.33 -9.52 1.38
C CYS A 15 -26.03 -8.76 0.09
N CYS A 16 -25.67 -7.48 0.20
CA CYS A 16 -24.75 -6.88 -0.76
C CYS A 16 -23.41 -7.56 -0.57
N ALA A 17 -23.26 -8.75 -1.16
CA ALA A 17 -21.96 -9.17 -1.62
C ALA A 17 -21.59 -8.16 -2.71
N SER A 18 -20.85 -7.13 -2.35
CA SER A 18 -20.07 -6.33 -3.30
C SER A 18 -19.15 -7.32 -3.98
N ALA A 19 -19.61 -7.83 -5.13
CA ALA A 19 -18.78 -8.49 -6.09
C ALA A 19 -17.77 -7.46 -6.56
N TYR A 20 -16.67 -7.31 -5.82
CA TYR A 20 -15.44 -6.79 -6.38
C TYR A 20 -15.03 -7.80 -7.45
N ALA A 21 -15.55 -7.57 -8.66
CA ALA A 21 -14.94 -8.11 -9.84
C ALA A 21 -13.51 -7.58 -9.82
N ALA A 22 -12.56 -8.45 -9.48
CA ALA A 22 -11.17 -8.23 -9.81
C ALA A 22 -11.15 -7.77 -11.27
N SER A 23 -10.72 -6.53 -11.49
CA SER A 23 -10.59 -5.92 -12.80
C SER A 23 -9.56 -6.72 -13.58
N THR A 24 -10.03 -7.78 -14.23
CA THR A 24 -9.23 -8.63 -15.09
C THR A 24 -9.13 -7.93 -16.44
N ASN A 25 -7.93 -7.45 -16.76
CA ASN A 25 -7.53 -6.82 -18.02
C ASN A 25 -7.93 -5.35 -18.20
N LEU A 26 -7.28 -4.44 -17.46
CA LEU A 26 -6.95 -3.15 -18.05
C LEU A 26 -5.81 -3.38 -19.06
N LEU A 27 -6.16 -3.42 -20.33
CA LEU A 27 -5.22 -3.39 -21.44
C LEU A 27 -4.32 -2.14 -21.30
N ARG A 28 -3.10 -2.40 -20.85
CA ARG A 28 -1.90 -1.57 -20.79
C ARG A 28 -1.66 -0.81 -22.11
N ARG A 29 -2.40 0.27 -22.35
CA ARG A 29 -2.11 1.27 -23.39
C ARG A 29 -1.88 2.61 -22.72
N ASP A 30 -0.67 3.13 -22.91
CA ASP A 30 -0.27 4.51 -22.63
C ASP A 30 -0.48 4.93 -21.16
N VAL A 31 0.13 4.19 -20.23
CA VAL A 31 0.19 4.57 -18.81
C VAL A 31 1.59 5.11 -18.50
N GLU A 32 1.66 6.29 -17.90
CA GLU A 32 2.88 6.85 -17.30
C GLU A 32 2.93 6.43 -15.84
N ASP A 33 4.00 5.73 -15.46
CA ASP A 33 4.30 5.37 -14.08
C ASP A 33 5.20 6.45 -13.48
N ALA A 34 4.82 7.00 -12.33
CA ALA A 34 5.67 7.91 -11.56
C ALA A 34 5.81 7.42 -10.12
N GLN A 35 6.92 7.80 -9.50
CA GLN A 35 7.22 7.42 -8.13
C GLN A 35 7.84 8.57 -7.34
N ALA A 36 7.58 8.57 -6.04
CA ALA A 36 8.22 9.45 -5.08
C ALA A 36 8.42 8.72 -3.75
N GLY A 37 9.46 9.04 -2.99
CA GLY A 37 9.72 8.44 -1.68
C GLY A 37 11.17 8.59 -1.23
N ALA A 38 11.54 7.77 -0.24
CA ALA A 38 12.95 7.60 0.12
C ALA A 38 13.31 6.13 0.28
N SER A 39 14.59 5.83 0.04
CA SER A 39 15.12 4.47 0.12
C SER A 39 16.50 4.44 0.76
N VAL A 40 16.74 3.40 1.54
CA VAL A 40 18.03 3.10 2.17
C VAL A 40 18.60 1.86 1.51
N VAL A 41 19.89 1.90 1.17
CA VAL A 41 20.61 0.78 0.55
C VAL A 41 21.79 0.39 1.43
N LEU A 42 21.90 -0.90 1.75
CA LEU A 42 23.00 -1.48 2.52
C LEU A 42 24.00 -2.17 1.60
N ASN A 43 25.30 -2.07 1.92
CA ASN A 43 26.36 -2.68 1.12
C ASN A 43 26.81 -4.05 1.62
N ASN A 44 26.60 -4.36 2.92
CA ASN A 44 27.14 -5.57 3.57
C ASN A 44 26.19 -6.14 4.65
N ASP A 45 24.91 -5.83 4.56
CA ASP A 45 23.88 -6.29 5.51
C ASP A 45 22.53 -6.38 4.78
N ASN A 46 21.55 -7.05 5.37
CA ASN A 46 20.20 -7.19 4.83
C ASN A 46 19.19 -6.62 5.81
N PHE A 47 18.10 -6.09 5.28
CA PHE A 47 16.92 -5.78 6.06
C PHE A 47 16.17 -7.06 6.45
N THR A 48 15.73 -7.12 7.70
CA THR A 48 14.87 -8.17 8.24
C THR A 48 13.45 -7.67 8.45
N SER A 49 13.26 -6.37 8.59
CA SER A 49 11.93 -5.76 8.61
C SER A 49 11.94 -4.30 8.16
N ILE A 50 10.77 -3.84 7.72
CA ILE A 50 10.44 -2.44 7.49
C ILE A 50 9.06 -2.17 8.06
N GLY A 51 8.85 -0.98 8.60
CA GLY A 51 7.57 -0.55 9.12
C GLY A 51 7.34 0.94 8.98
N GLY A 52 6.09 1.33 9.16
CA GLY A 52 5.64 2.70 9.21
C GLY A 52 4.16 2.79 9.57
N LEU A 53 3.77 3.97 10.04
CA LEU A 53 2.38 4.35 10.27
C LEU A 53 1.95 5.25 9.12
N LEU A 54 0.79 4.97 8.54
CA LEU A 54 0.21 5.74 7.44
C LEU A 54 -1.24 6.07 7.77
N THR A 55 -1.62 7.34 7.62
CA THR A 55 -3.04 7.71 7.60
C THR A 55 -3.58 7.49 6.19
N VAL A 56 -4.69 6.77 6.06
CA VAL A 56 -5.33 6.50 4.76
C VAL A 56 -5.81 7.84 4.18
N PRO A 57 -5.36 8.23 2.98
CA PRO A 57 -5.73 9.49 2.37
C PRO A 57 -7.18 9.46 1.90
N ASP A 58 -7.82 10.62 1.91
CA ASP A 58 -9.05 10.85 1.14
C ASP A 58 -8.69 11.09 -0.33
N THR A 59 -8.96 10.10 -1.19
CA THR A 59 -8.60 10.18 -2.60
C THR A 59 -9.67 10.80 -3.46
N SER A 60 -9.24 11.51 -4.50
CA SER A 60 -10.15 12.14 -5.46
C SER A 60 -9.62 12.12 -6.88
N VAL A 61 -10.53 12.32 -7.82
CA VAL A 61 -10.19 12.58 -9.23
C VAL A 61 -9.37 13.87 -9.26
N PRO A 62 -8.18 13.86 -9.90
CA PRO A 62 -7.35 15.06 -9.95
C PRO A 62 -8.02 16.22 -10.68
N ALA A 63 -7.56 17.44 -10.39
CA ALA A 63 -8.06 18.63 -11.06
C ALA A 63 -7.90 18.53 -12.59
N GLY A 64 -8.99 18.72 -13.32
CA GLY A 64 -9.01 18.57 -14.78
C GLY A 64 -9.11 17.11 -15.27
N GLY A 65 -9.15 16.14 -14.37
CA GLY A 65 -9.41 14.73 -14.69
C GLY A 65 -10.86 14.46 -15.06
N ASP A 66 -11.09 13.35 -15.76
CA ASP A 66 -12.40 12.84 -16.14
C ASP A 66 -12.87 11.79 -15.12
N PRO A 67 -13.95 12.03 -14.35
CA PRO A 67 -14.44 11.06 -13.36
C PRO A 67 -14.85 9.71 -13.95
N SER A 68 -15.08 9.62 -15.27
CA SER A 68 -15.34 8.33 -15.92
C SER A 68 -14.08 7.48 -16.12
N GLN A 69 -12.89 8.06 -15.93
CA GLN A 69 -11.61 7.37 -15.95
C GLN A 69 -11.22 6.90 -14.54
N LEU A 70 -10.48 5.79 -14.49
CA LEU A 70 -9.92 5.26 -13.26
C LEU A 70 -8.52 5.83 -13.06
N TYR A 71 -8.31 6.50 -11.94
CA TYR A 71 -7.01 6.94 -11.45
C TYR A 71 -6.56 6.00 -10.34
N TYR A 72 -5.29 5.61 -10.33
CA TYR A 72 -4.76 4.63 -9.40
C TYR A 72 -3.39 5.03 -8.88
N GLY A 73 -3.15 4.74 -7.60
CA GLY A 73 -1.82 4.81 -7.01
C GLY A 73 -1.77 4.02 -5.71
N GLN A 74 -0.57 3.88 -5.18
CA GLN A 74 -0.31 3.09 -3.99
C GLN A 74 0.78 3.72 -3.14
N ALA A 75 0.58 3.71 -1.83
CA ALA A 75 1.60 4.05 -0.85
C ALA A 75 2.07 2.74 -0.20
N VAL A 76 3.35 2.39 -0.39
CA VAL A 76 3.90 1.08 -0.05
C VAL A 76 5.23 1.15 0.69
N LEU A 77 5.42 0.21 1.60
CA LEU A 77 6.72 -0.23 2.10
C LEU A 77 7.28 -1.26 1.12
N VAL A 78 8.59 -1.18 0.83
CA VAL A 78 9.26 -2.12 -0.07
C VAL A 78 10.56 -2.62 0.56
N LEU A 79 10.76 -3.94 0.51
CA LEU A 79 12.06 -4.58 0.70
C LEU A 79 12.47 -5.25 -0.61
N SER A 80 13.69 -5.01 -1.09
CA SER A 80 14.17 -5.56 -2.35
C SER A 80 15.68 -5.76 -2.39
N ASP A 81 16.15 -6.44 -3.45
CA ASP A 81 17.53 -6.37 -3.88
C ASP A 81 17.80 -5.05 -4.65
N ILE A 82 19.05 -4.83 -5.03
CA ILE A 82 19.47 -3.60 -5.74
C ILE A 82 18.85 -3.47 -7.13
N ASP A 83 18.51 -4.60 -7.75
CA ASP A 83 17.92 -4.67 -9.09
C ASP A 83 16.38 -4.71 -9.06
N GLN A 84 15.78 -4.70 -7.86
CA GLN A 84 14.34 -4.78 -7.62
C GLN A 84 13.65 -5.97 -8.30
N GLN A 85 14.35 -7.11 -8.44
CA GLN A 85 13.83 -8.29 -9.13
C GLN A 85 12.84 -9.08 -8.27
N TYR A 86 13.03 -9.05 -6.95
CA TYR A 86 12.24 -9.83 -5.99
C TYR A 86 11.70 -8.95 -4.85
N PRO A 87 10.89 -7.92 -5.17
CA PRO A 87 10.40 -7.01 -4.15
C PRO A 87 9.33 -7.68 -3.29
N ILE A 88 9.43 -7.49 -1.97
CA ILE A 88 8.29 -7.60 -1.07
C ILE A 88 7.72 -6.20 -0.95
N ALA A 89 6.45 -6.02 -1.25
CA ALA A 89 5.76 -4.75 -1.04
C ALA A 89 4.50 -4.95 -0.21
N ALA A 90 4.17 -3.97 0.63
CA ALA A 90 2.91 -3.95 1.37
C ALA A 90 2.48 -2.50 1.57
N GLY A 91 1.18 -2.24 1.56
CA GLY A 91 0.70 -0.88 1.72
C GLY A 91 -0.79 -0.74 1.48
N ILE A 92 -1.16 0.47 1.06
CA ILE A 92 -2.49 0.78 0.56
C ILE A 92 -2.41 1.01 -0.94
N ALA A 93 -3.41 0.51 -1.66
CA ALA A 93 -3.69 0.92 -3.02
C ALA A 93 -5.01 1.68 -3.04
N CYS A 94 -5.03 2.83 -3.70
CA CYS A 94 -6.19 3.68 -3.78
C CYS A 94 -6.57 3.96 -5.22
N TYR A 95 -7.85 4.21 -5.41
CA TYR A 95 -8.45 4.51 -6.68
C TYR A 95 -9.40 5.70 -6.57
N ALA A 96 -9.59 6.40 -7.69
CA ALA A 96 -10.59 7.46 -7.83
C ALA A 96 -11.17 7.48 -9.24
N GLY A 97 -12.43 7.89 -9.36
CA GLY A 97 -13.19 7.92 -10.61
C GLY A 97 -14.67 8.06 -10.33
N ASN A 98 -15.49 7.15 -10.86
CA ASN A 98 -16.91 7.03 -10.47
C ASN A 98 -17.08 6.57 -9.02
N GLU A 99 -16.07 5.86 -8.51
CA GLU A 99 -15.95 5.41 -7.13
C GLU A 99 -14.54 5.72 -6.65
N ASN A 100 -14.42 6.06 -5.37
CA ASN A 100 -13.16 6.33 -4.71
C ASN A 100 -13.01 5.38 -3.52
N GLY A 101 -11.77 4.98 -3.24
CA GLY A 101 -11.49 4.16 -2.07
C GLY A 101 -10.04 3.73 -2.01
N CYS A 102 -9.69 3.13 -0.88
CA CYS A 102 -8.42 2.48 -0.65
C CYS A 102 -8.64 1.06 -0.16
N GLN A 103 -7.67 0.19 -0.41
CA GLN A 103 -7.64 -1.16 0.12
C GLN A 103 -6.21 -1.55 0.47
N LEU A 104 -6.06 -2.43 1.45
CA LEU A 104 -4.77 -3.03 1.76
C LEU A 104 -4.32 -3.94 0.63
N VAL A 105 -3.02 -3.87 0.30
CA VAL A 105 -2.38 -4.69 -0.71
C VAL A 105 -1.03 -5.20 -0.26
N TYR A 106 -0.61 -6.33 -0.80
CA TYR A 106 0.76 -6.81 -0.72
C TYR A 106 1.23 -7.45 -2.02
N GLN A 107 2.54 -7.49 -2.24
CA GLN A 107 3.19 -8.22 -3.31
C GLN A 107 4.29 -9.11 -2.71
N TYR A 108 4.29 -10.38 -3.10
CA TYR A 108 5.31 -11.34 -2.67
C TYR A 108 5.66 -12.29 -3.82
N PRO A 109 6.96 -12.44 -4.17
CA PRO A 109 7.39 -13.30 -5.27
C PRO A 109 6.97 -14.77 -5.10
N PRO A 110 6.69 -15.48 -6.22
CA PRO A 110 6.90 -15.06 -7.62
C PRO A 110 5.75 -14.22 -8.20
N SER A 111 4.76 -13.82 -7.39
CA SER A 111 3.69 -12.96 -7.90
C SER A 111 4.25 -11.60 -8.33
N VAL A 112 3.91 -11.20 -9.55
CA VAL A 112 4.20 -9.87 -10.08
C VAL A 112 3.05 -8.89 -9.86
N GLU A 113 1.87 -9.40 -9.48
CA GLU A 113 0.69 -8.58 -9.21
C GLU A 113 0.48 -8.45 -7.69
N ALA A 114 0.08 -7.25 -7.28
CA ALA A 114 -0.34 -7.00 -5.91
C ALA A 114 -1.65 -7.74 -5.62
N THR A 115 -1.71 -8.36 -4.43
CA THR A 115 -2.86 -9.08 -3.90
C THR A 115 -3.57 -8.19 -2.89
N ALA A 116 -4.89 -8.00 -3.05
CA ALA A 116 -5.71 -7.26 -2.11
C ALA A 116 -6.05 -8.09 -0.86
N VAL A 117 -6.29 -7.42 0.27
CA VAL A 117 -6.73 -8.04 1.53
C VAL A 117 -8.20 -7.64 1.83
N PRO A 118 -9.19 -8.21 1.12
CA PRO A 118 -10.59 -7.76 1.20
C PRO A 118 -11.26 -8.06 2.56
N SER A 119 -10.68 -8.93 3.37
CA SER A 119 -11.15 -9.25 4.73
C SER A 119 -10.90 -8.12 5.73
N PHE A 120 -10.16 -7.08 5.35
CA PHE A 120 -9.75 -5.98 6.20
C PHE A 120 -10.07 -4.64 5.52
N PRO A 121 -11.33 -4.17 5.60
CA PRO A 121 -11.72 -2.91 4.98
C PRO A 121 -11.07 -1.74 5.72
N ILE A 122 -10.67 -0.72 4.96
CA ILE A 122 -10.13 0.54 5.46
C ILE A 122 -10.90 1.71 4.84
N SER A 123 -10.92 2.84 5.53
CA SER A 123 -11.57 4.09 5.14
C SER A 123 -10.57 5.23 5.17
N ALA A 124 -10.88 6.34 4.51
CA ALA A 124 -10.13 7.58 4.68
C ALA A 124 -10.05 7.96 6.16
N ASP A 125 -8.92 8.55 6.57
CA ASP A 125 -8.55 8.91 7.94
C ASP A 125 -8.29 7.73 8.90
N ASP A 126 -8.40 6.47 8.45
CA ASP A 126 -7.93 5.34 9.25
C ASP A 126 -6.40 5.39 9.42
N VAL A 127 -5.90 5.05 10.60
CA VAL A 127 -4.48 5.10 10.91
C VAL A 127 -3.92 3.68 10.91
N ILE A 128 -3.19 3.34 9.86
CA ILE A 128 -2.68 1.99 9.61
C ILE A 128 -1.21 1.90 10.01
N ILE A 129 -0.92 1.04 10.97
CA ILE A 129 0.44 0.60 11.28
C ILE A 129 0.75 -0.62 10.43
N LEU A 130 1.79 -0.51 9.62
CA LEU A 130 2.22 -1.56 8.71
C LEU A 130 3.62 -2.03 9.05
N THR A 131 3.80 -3.35 9.09
CA THR A 131 5.12 -3.97 9.26
C THR A 131 5.26 -5.15 8.31
N VAL A 132 6.38 -5.20 7.59
CA VAL A 132 6.83 -6.35 6.80
C VAL A 132 8.02 -6.97 7.51
N THR A 133 7.98 -8.28 7.75
CA THR A 133 9.05 -9.05 8.39
C THR A 133 9.47 -10.22 7.51
N VAL A 134 10.76 -10.28 7.20
CA VAL A 134 11.39 -11.43 6.56
C VAL A 134 11.71 -12.46 7.64
N VAL A 135 11.09 -13.63 7.56
CA VAL A 135 11.35 -14.74 8.50
C VAL A 135 12.48 -15.61 7.98
N ASP A 136 12.43 -15.93 6.69
CA ASP A 136 13.46 -16.64 5.95
C ASP A 136 13.31 -16.33 4.44
N ASN A 137 14.11 -16.97 3.58
CA ASN A 137 14.09 -16.73 2.14
C ASN A 137 12.76 -17.07 1.44
N THR A 138 11.92 -17.87 2.08
CA THR A 138 10.66 -18.38 1.53
C THR A 138 9.44 -17.95 2.34
N THR A 139 9.65 -17.31 3.49
CA THR A 139 8.60 -16.93 4.43
C THR A 139 8.68 -15.45 4.80
N VAL A 140 7.57 -14.75 4.61
CA VAL A 140 7.38 -13.35 5.01
C VAL A 140 6.12 -13.26 5.87
N THR A 141 6.13 -12.34 6.84
CA THR A 141 4.94 -11.97 7.60
C THR A 141 4.66 -10.49 7.39
N ILE A 142 3.42 -10.17 7.04
CA ILE A 142 2.94 -8.79 6.89
C ILE A 142 1.86 -8.57 7.95
N ASN A 143 2.02 -7.53 8.75
CA ASN A 143 1.07 -7.15 9.77
C ASN A 143 0.48 -5.79 9.44
N PHE A 144 -0.84 -5.75 9.28
CA PHE A 144 -1.60 -4.51 9.20
C PHE A 144 -2.40 -4.37 10.50
N PHE A 145 -2.22 -3.25 11.18
CA PHE A 145 -3.02 -2.89 12.35
C PHE A 145 -3.69 -1.55 12.09
N ASP A 146 -5.01 -1.53 12.11
CA ASP A 146 -5.80 -0.31 12.07
C ASP A 146 -6.03 0.18 13.50
N TYR A 147 -5.32 1.25 13.85
CA TYR A 147 -5.41 1.89 15.15
C TYR A 147 -6.78 2.52 15.39
N THR A 148 -7.47 2.94 14.32
CA THR A 148 -8.78 3.61 14.40
C THR A 148 -9.88 2.61 14.76
N THR A 149 -9.83 1.40 14.21
CA THR A 149 -10.85 0.37 14.44
C THR A 149 -10.43 -0.73 15.42
N ASP A 150 -9.18 -0.71 15.91
CA ASP A 150 -8.55 -1.74 16.75
C ASP A 150 -8.60 -3.13 16.10
N GLN A 151 -8.43 -3.18 14.78
CA GLN A 151 -8.40 -4.41 14.00
C GLN A 151 -6.99 -4.76 13.57
N THR A 152 -6.67 -6.05 13.54
CA THR A 152 -5.38 -6.56 13.03
C THR A 152 -5.61 -7.66 12.00
N VAL A 153 -4.84 -7.63 10.91
CA VAL A 153 -4.66 -8.79 10.02
C VAL A 153 -3.18 -9.11 9.89
N ASN A 154 -2.87 -10.40 9.96
CA ASN A 154 -1.53 -10.93 9.84
C ASN A 154 -1.49 -11.92 8.68
N GLU A 155 -0.80 -11.54 7.61
CA GLU A 155 -0.60 -12.37 6.42
C GLU A 155 0.74 -13.10 6.53
N ARG A 156 0.69 -14.42 6.72
CA ARG A 156 1.87 -15.27 6.66
C ARG A 156 1.99 -15.82 5.24
N LEU A 157 2.97 -15.31 4.49
CA LEU A 157 3.19 -15.67 3.10
C LEU A 157 4.34 -16.68 3.03
N VAL A 158 4.07 -17.83 2.40
CA VAL A 158 5.05 -18.89 2.18
C VAL A 158 5.08 -19.21 0.69
N SER A 159 6.26 -19.10 0.09
CA SER A 159 6.47 -19.36 -1.32
C SER A 159 7.72 -20.24 -1.48
N PRO A 160 7.55 -21.55 -1.73
CA PRO A 160 8.68 -22.46 -1.88
C PRO A 160 9.51 -22.17 -3.15
N ASP A 161 8.90 -21.47 -4.12
CA ASP A 161 9.52 -21.07 -5.38
C ASP A 161 10.12 -19.65 -5.31
N ALA A 162 9.97 -18.95 -4.18
CA ALA A 162 10.60 -17.64 -3.98
C ALA A 162 12.11 -17.79 -4.10
N GLN A 163 12.70 -16.97 -4.96
CA GLN A 163 14.15 -16.89 -5.05
C GLN A 163 14.68 -16.13 -3.83
N PRO A 164 15.76 -16.61 -3.18
CA PRO A 164 16.43 -15.85 -2.15
C PRO A 164 16.87 -14.49 -2.69
N ALA A 165 16.35 -13.42 -2.10
CA ALA A 165 16.78 -12.07 -2.40
C ALA A 165 17.56 -11.52 -1.20
N PRO A 166 18.77 -10.96 -1.41
CA PRO A 166 19.41 -10.17 -0.37
C PRO A 166 18.61 -8.86 -0.28
N TYR A 167 17.74 -8.75 0.72
CA TYR A 167 16.89 -7.57 0.95
C TYR A 167 17.74 -6.38 1.42
N VAL A 168 18.61 -5.87 0.54
CA VAL A 168 19.59 -4.82 0.83
C VAL A 168 19.00 -3.42 0.68
N GLN A 169 17.79 -3.30 0.12
CA GLN A 169 17.09 -2.04 -0.03
C GLN A 169 15.78 -2.05 0.77
N ALA A 170 15.52 -0.94 1.47
CA ALA A 170 14.27 -0.65 2.16
C ALA A 170 13.75 0.71 1.66
N ALA A 171 12.46 0.79 1.30
CA ALA A 171 11.87 2.03 0.80
C ALA A 171 10.46 2.27 1.33
N TRP A 172 10.13 3.55 1.50
CA TRP A 172 8.77 4.05 1.69
C TRP A 172 8.44 4.88 0.47
N ALA A 173 7.43 4.47 -0.29
CA ALA A 173 7.18 4.99 -1.62
C ALA A 173 5.70 5.30 -1.85
N LEU A 174 5.47 6.31 -2.68
CA LEU A 174 4.25 6.57 -3.42
C LEU A 174 4.51 6.20 -4.88
N GLN A 175 3.65 5.39 -5.45
CA GLN A 175 3.66 5.04 -6.87
C GLN A 175 2.30 5.39 -7.45
N ALA A 176 2.27 6.05 -8.59
CA ALA A 176 1.04 6.47 -9.23
C ALA A 176 1.07 6.18 -10.72
N GLN A 177 -0.11 5.87 -11.25
CA GLN A 177 -0.33 5.63 -12.66
C GLN A 177 -1.25 6.71 -13.21
N ALA A 178 -0.89 7.24 -14.37
CA ALA A 178 -1.71 8.18 -15.11
C ALA A 178 -1.85 7.72 -16.56
N PRO A 179 -2.95 8.07 -17.26
CA PRO A 179 -2.95 8.07 -18.72
C PRO A 179 -1.78 8.90 -19.25
N ALA A 180 -1.24 8.59 -20.43
CA ALA A 180 -0.10 9.31 -20.98
C ALA A 180 -0.38 10.82 -21.10
N ASN A 181 0.48 11.65 -20.48
CA ASN A 181 0.30 13.10 -20.32
C ASN A 181 -0.97 13.51 -19.53
N GLY A 182 -1.56 12.59 -18.78
CA GLY A 182 -2.71 12.81 -17.91
C GLY A 182 -2.31 13.05 -16.46
N PRO A 183 -3.23 13.53 -15.62
CA PRO A 183 -2.94 13.75 -14.21
C PRO A 183 -2.92 12.44 -13.42
N TYR A 184 -2.12 12.40 -12.35
CA TYR A 184 -2.12 11.32 -11.35
C TYR A 184 -3.32 11.43 -10.40
N ILE A 185 -3.76 10.32 -9.81
CA ILE A 185 -4.74 10.31 -8.70
C ILE A 185 -4.39 11.36 -7.63
N SER A 186 -5.40 12.07 -7.11
CA SER A 186 -5.17 13.07 -6.06
C SER A 186 -5.13 12.42 -4.69
N PHE A 187 -3.96 12.48 -4.04
CA PHE A 187 -3.72 11.98 -2.68
C PHE A 187 -3.60 13.11 -1.64
N GLY A 188 -3.41 14.35 -2.08
CA GLY A 188 -3.03 15.44 -1.20
C GLY A 188 -1.60 15.24 -0.68
N SER A 189 -1.48 14.77 0.56
CA SER A 189 -0.19 14.48 1.20
C SER A 189 -0.20 13.09 1.82
N ILE A 190 0.84 12.32 1.54
CA ILE A 190 1.10 11.02 2.18
C ILE A 190 2.19 11.22 3.21
N GLU A 191 1.91 10.83 4.44
CA GLU A 191 2.90 10.85 5.52
C GLU A 191 3.09 9.44 6.09
N TRP A 192 4.33 8.98 6.02
CA TRP A 192 4.77 7.79 6.74
C TRP A 192 5.43 8.24 8.04
N GLU A 193 4.79 7.99 9.18
CA GLU A 193 5.34 8.27 10.51
C GLU A 193 5.97 7.02 11.12
N THR A 194 6.78 7.18 12.17
CA THR A 194 7.45 6.07 12.89
C THR A 194 8.21 5.10 11.96
N SER A 195 8.67 5.62 10.82
CA SER A 195 9.28 4.87 9.73
C SER A 195 10.64 4.33 10.13
N THR A 196 10.76 3.00 10.17
CA THR A 196 12.01 2.33 10.52
C THR A 196 12.20 1.03 9.73
N ALA A 197 13.46 0.67 9.49
CA ALA A 197 13.85 -0.63 8.97
C ALA A 197 14.95 -1.22 9.86
N ASN A 198 14.89 -2.53 10.09
CA ASN A 198 15.84 -3.23 10.94
C ASN A 198 16.72 -4.15 10.10
N THR A 199 18.01 -4.20 10.43
CA THR A 199 18.99 -5.01 9.71
C THR A 199 19.25 -6.33 10.41
N ALA A 200 19.86 -7.29 9.71
CA ALA A 200 20.21 -8.60 10.27
C ALA A 200 21.29 -8.50 11.36
N THR A 201 22.12 -7.45 11.35
CA THR A 201 23.08 -7.16 12.42
C THR A 201 22.46 -6.47 13.64
N GLY A 202 21.17 -6.13 13.58
CA GLY A 202 20.43 -5.52 14.70
C GLY A 202 20.46 -3.99 14.72
N ALA A 203 20.91 -3.34 13.65
CA ALA A 203 20.81 -1.90 13.51
C ALA A 203 19.38 -1.50 13.12
N THR A 204 18.94 -0.33 13.56
CA THR A 204 17.71 0.32 13.10
C THR A 204 18.08 1.57 12.32
N VAL A 205 17.50 1.72 11.14
CA VAL A 205 17.67 2.88 10.27
C VAL A 205 16.31 3.45 9.92
N GLY A 206 16.28 4.75 9.63
CA GLY A 206 15.07 5.42 9.14
C GLY A 206 15.32 6.21 7.86
N PRO A 207 14.28 6.87 7.33
CA PRO A 207 14.32 7.50 6.00
C PRO A 207 15.50 8.44 5.73
N ALA A 208 15.88 9.27 6.71
CA ALA A 208 16.97 10.23 6.55
C ALA A 208 18.36 9.61 6.34
N SER A 209 18.52 8.31 6.63
CA SER A 209 19.78 7.58 6.32
C SER A 209 19.92 7.21 4.84
N GLY A 210 18.86 7.42 4.05
CA GLY A 210 18.76 7.03 2.65
C GLY A 210 18.85 8.19 1.66
N THR A 211 18.37 7.93 0.45
CA THR A 211 18.23 8.91 -0.63
C THR A 211 16.75 9.14 -0.93
N THR A 212 16.36 10.39 -1.12
CA THR A 212 15.03 10.77 -1.61
C THR A 212 15.00 10.78 -3.13
N SER A 213 13.86 10.41 -3.70
CA SER A 213 13.59 10.41 -5.13
C SER A 213 12.16 10.88 -5.34
N ALA A 214 11.93 11.73 -6.33
CA ALA A 214 10.60 12.20 -6.68
C ALA A 214 10.53 12.52 -8.16
N ASP A 215 9.53 11.98 -8.84
CA ASP A 215 9.09 12.55 -10.11
C ASP A 215 8.46 13.91 -9.82
N SER A 216 9.03 14.97 -10.40
CA SER A 216 8.56 16.35 -10.21
C SER A 216 7.14 16.59 -10.72
N ALA A 217 6.64 15.76 -11.64
CA ALA A 217 5.25 15.80 -12.09
C ALA A 217 4.28 15.14 -11.10
N LEU A 218 4.79 14.33 -10.16
CA LEU A 218 3.99 13.65 -9.15
C LEU A 218 4.02 14.38 -7.81
N ALA A 219 5.20 14.61 -7.24
CA ALA A 219 5.31 15.07 -5.86
C ALA A 219 6.65 15.71 -5.51
N THR A 220 6.68 16.31 -4.32
CA THR A 220 7.90 16.64 -3.58
C THR A 220 8.05 15.74 -2.36
N VAL A 221 9.28 15.48 -1.92
CA VAL A 221 9.59 14.59 -0.79
C VAL A 221 10.41 15.32 0.25
N SER A 222 10.02 15.18 1.50
CA SER A 222 10.82 15.61 2.66
C SER A 222 10.93 14.47 3.68
N VAL A 223 12.03 14.43 4.41
CA VAL A 223 12.35 13.34 5.35
C VAL A 223 12.85 13.87 6.68
N THR A 224 12.53 13.13 7.72
CA THR A 224 13.20 13.18 9.02
C THR A 224 13.80 11.80 9.32
N ASP A 225 14.41 11.65 10.50
CA ASP A 225 14.93 10.35 10.95
C ASP A 225 13.85 9.27 11.00
N THR A 226 12.58 9.64 11.24
CA THR A 226 11.47 8.68 11.45
C THR A 226 10.24 8.98 10.60
N SER A 227 10.30 9.93 9.67
CA SER A 227 9.16 10.23 8.81
C SER A 227 9.54 10.57 7.38
N ILE A 228 8.59 10.30 6.48
CA ILE A 228 8.56 10.74 5.10
C ILE A 228 7.26 11.50 4.89
N THR A 229 7.35 12.69 4.31
CA THR A 229 6.18 13.42 3.81
C THR A 229 6.33 13.57 2.31
N ILE A 230 5.35 13.06 1.57
CA ILE A 230 5.24 13.13 0.12
C ILE A 230 4.05 14.03 -0.20
N THR A 231 4.31 15.22 -0.71
CA THR A 231 3.27 16.21 -1.02
C THR A 231 3.12 16.33 -2.53
N GLN A 232 1.91 16.07 -3.03
CA GLN A 232 1.59 16.14 -4.45
C GLN A 232 1.77 17.58 -4.98
N THR A 233 2.22 17.70 -6.24
CA THR A 233 2.50 18.99 -6.90
C THR A 233 1.28 19.64 -7.55
#